data_AF-A0A7S3RD13-F1
#
_entry.id   AF-A0A7S3RD13-F1
#
_cell.length_a   1.000
_cell.length_b   1.000
_cell.length_c   1.000
_cell.angle_alpha   90.00
_cell.angle_beta   90.00
_cell.angle_gamma   90.00
#
_symmetry.space_group_name_H-M   'P 1'
#
loop_
_entity.id
_entity.type
_entity.pdbx_description
1 polymer ?
#
loop_
_entity_poly.entity_id
_entity_poly.type
_entity_poly.pdbx_seq_one_letter_code
_entity_poly.pdbx_strand_id
1 'polypeptide(L)'
;FTPSPALTPMGRLLVVPLLLATAEALSYLAKVPQGAPDKILGIAQAFKNDPSDKKVNLVIGAYRDGAGSPWVLPSVRTAEKRLIERNANKEYAGITGIPEFLSKALAFAYGE
;
A
#
# COMPACT_ATOMS: atom_id res chain seq x y z
N PHE A 1 -32.37 5.25 62.06
CA PHE A 1 -31.01 4.80 61.76
C PHE A 1 -31.01 3.28 61.71
N THR A 2 -31.26 2.71 60.54
CA THR A 2 -31.04 1.28 60.27
C THR A 2 -29.91 1.18 59.24
N PRO A 3 -28.89 0.35 59.49
CA PRO A 3 -27.68 0.32 58.68
C PRO A 3 -27.84 -0.56 57.43
N SER A 4 -27.06 -0.20 56.43
CA SER A 4 -26.80 -0.87 55.16
C SER A 4 -26.30 -2.32 55.34
N PRO A 5 -26.66 -3.27 54.45
CA PRO A 5 -25.90 -4.49 54.25
C PRO A 5 -24.88 -4.32 53.11
N ALA A 6 -23.62 -4.67 53.41
CA ALA A 6 -22.51 -4.79 52.47
C ALA A 6 -22.42 -6.21 51.84
N LEU A 7 -21.56 -6.31 50.80
CA LEU A 7 -21.10 -7.47 50.01
C LEU A 7 -21.98 -7.84 48.80
N THR A 8 -21.50 -7.82 47.55
CA THR A 8 -20.21 -8.37 47.04
C THR A 8 -19.78 -7.66 45.73
N PRO A 9 -18.48 -7.66 45.38
CA PRO A 9 -17.99 -7.00 44.17
C PRO A 9 -18.21 -7.89 42.94
N MET A 10 -19.15 -7.50 42.08
CA MET A 10 -19.33 -8.10 40.75
C MET A 10 -18.05 -7.88 39.92
N GLY A 11 -17.55 -8.99 39.39
CA GLY A 11 -16.28 -9.13 38.73
C GLY A 11 -16.05 -8.13 37.59
N ARG A 12 -14.81 -7.65 37.59
CA ARG A 12 -14.12 -6.88 36.55
C ARG A 12 -14.39 -7.50 35.17
N LEU A 13 -15.29 -6.91 34.38
CA LEU A 13 -15.46 -7.25 32.97
C LEU A 13 -14.29 -6.63 32.20
N LEU A 14 -13.18 -7.37 32.15
CA LEU A 14 -12.06 -7.09 31.27
C LEU A 14 -12.53 -7.47 29.85
N VAL A 15 -13.14 -6.51 29.16
CA VAL A 15 -13.35 -6.62 27.71
C VAL A 15 -11.98 -6.53 27.04
N VAL A 16 -11.81 -7.30 25.96
CA VAL A 16 -10.64 -7.47 25.07
C VAL A 16 -9.80 -8.72 25.44
N PRO A 17 -9.71 -9.74 24.56
CA PRO A 17 -9.28 -9.57 23.18
C PRO A 17 -10.21 -10.18 22.12
N LEU A 18 -10.62 -9.32 21.18
CA LEU A 18 -10.90 -9.71 19.79
C LEU A 18 -9.55 -10.09 19.14
N LEU A 19 -9.00 -11.24 19.50
CA LEU A 19 -7.84 -11.80 18.83
C LEU A 19 -7.89 -13.33 18.88
N LEU A 20 -8.88 -13.91 18.20
CA LEU A 20 -8.83 -15.30 17.82
C LEU A 20 -9.33 -15.44 16.38
N ALA A 21 -8.52 -14.93 15.44
CA ALA A 21 -8.51 -15.51 14.11
C ALA A 21 -8.07 -16.97 14.30
N THR A 22 -9.02 -17.89 14.19
CA THR A 22 -8.85 -19.29 14.51
C THR A 22 -7.83 -19.95 13.58
N ALA A 23 -7.02 -20.86 14.11
CA ALA A 23 -6.03 -21.64 13.35
C ALA A 23 -6.64 -22.42 12.16
N GLU A 24 -7.95 -22.66 12.17
CA GLU A 24 -8.72 -23.25 11.06
C GLU A 24 -8.72 -22.37 9.80
N ALA A 25 -8.73 -21.04 9.94
CA ALA A 25 -8.71 -20.13 8.80
C ALA A 25 -7.39 -20.21 8.00
N LEU A 26 -6.28 -20.57 8.67
CA LEU A 26 -4.98 -20.80 8.02
C LEU A 26 -4.93 -22.17 7.31
N SER A 27 -5.73 -23.14 7.74
CA SER A 27 -5.80 -24.48 7.14
C SER A 27 -6.41 -24.46 5.73
N TYR A 28 -7.40 -23.60 5.48
CA TYR A 28 -8.02 -23.45 4.16
C TYR A 28 -7.00 -23.04 3.08
N LEU A 29 -6.02 -22.20 3.44
CA LEU A 29 -4.97 -21.74 2.54
C LEU A 29 -3.78 -22.71 2.44
N ALA A 30 -3.66 -23.69 3.35
CA ALA A 30 -2.50 -24.58 3.44
C ALA A 30 -2.29 -25.45 2.19
N LYS A 31 -3.33 -25.64 1.38
CA LYS A 31 -3.26 -26.43 0.13
C LYS A 31 -3.15 -25.56 -1.14
N VAL A 32 -3.11 -24.24 -1.01
CA VAL A 32 -2.99 -23.36 -2.17
C VAL A 32 -1.53 -23.39 -2.65
N PRO A 33 -1.23 -23.91 -3.85
CA PRO A 33 0.13 -23.94 -4.35
C PRO A 33 0.62 -22.52 -4.66
N GLN A 34 1.91 -22.27 -4.45
CA GLN A 34 2.52 -21.00 -4.84
C GLN A 34 2.53 -20.90 -6.37
N GLY A 35 2.11 -19.74 -6.89
CA GLY A 35 2.21 -19.45 -8.33
C GLY A 35 3.66 -19.48 -8.82
N ALA A 36 3.83 -19.69 -10.13
CA ALA A 36 5.16 -19.66 -10.73
C ALA A 36 5.85 -18.31 -10.45
N PRO A 37 7.12 -18.30 -10.03
CA PRO A 37 7.84 -17.07 -9.74
C PRO A 37 7.97 -16.22 -11.01
N ASP A 38 7.67 -14.93 -10.89
CA ASP A 38 7.89 -13.97 -11.97
C ASP A 38 9.40 -13.82 -12.22
N LYS A 39 9.80 -14.03 -13.48
CA LYS A 39 11.21 -14.03 -13.88
C LYS A 39 11.89 -12.68 -13.61
N ILE A 40 11.17 -11.56 -13.71
CA ILE A 40 11.70 -10.22 -13.47
C ILE A 40 11.81 -9.96 -11.96
N LEU A 41 10.80 -10.38 -11.18
CA LEU A 41 10.83 -10.22 -9.72
C LEU A 41 11.95 -11.03 -9.06
N GLY A 42 12.23 -12.24 -9.58
CA GLY A 42 13.34 -13.06 -9.09
C GLY A 42 14.70 -12.38 -9.25
N ILE A 43 14.94 -11.72 -10.39
CA ILE A 43 16.21 -11.01 -10.65
C ILE A 43 16.31 -9.74 -9.79
N ALA A 44 15.19 -9.03 -9.58
CA ALA A 44 15.17 -7.88 -8.66
C ALA A 44 15.48 -8.30 -7.22
N GLN A 45 15.00 -9.46 -6.78
CA GLN A 45 15.30 -10.02 -5.46
C GLN A 45 16.76 -10.47 -5.36
N ALA A 46 17.30 -11.11 -6.39
CA ALA A 46 18.72 -11.45 -6.46
C ALA A 46 19.61 -10.20 -6.39
N PHE A 47 19.28 -9.14 -7.12
CA PHE A 47 19.98 -7.85 -7.03
C PHE A 47 19.92 -7.25 -5.61
N LYS A 48 18.78 -7.36 -4.93
CA LYS A 48 18.64 -6.87 -3.56
C LYS A 48 19.53 -7.66 -2.58
N ASN A 49 19.63 -8.98 -2.77
CA ASN A 49 20.39 -9.89 -1.91
C ASN A 49 21.90 -9.91 -2.20
N ASP A 50 22.34 -9.37 -3.34
CA ASP A 50 23.76 -9.27 -3.68
C ASP A 50 24.48 -8.24 -2.76
N PRO A 51 25.53 -8.63 -2.01
CA PRO A 51 26.26 -7.73 -1.12
C PRO A 51 27.27 -6.82 -1.84
N SER A 52 27.48 -6.97 -3.15
CA SER A 52 28.47 -6.19 -3.90
C SER A 52 28.12 -4.70 -3.97
N ASP A 53 29.08 -3.85 -3.63
CA ASP A 53 28.97 -2.39 -3.77
C ASP A 53 29.01 -1.90 -5.22
N LYS A 54 29.36 -2.78 -6.17
CA LYS A 54 29.49 -2.46 -7.61
C LYS A 54 28.33 -3.00 -8.45
N LYS A 55 27.23 -3.45 -7.81
CA LYS A 55 26.07 -4.00 -8.52
C LYS A 55 25.29 -2.90 -9.26
N VAL A 56 24.79 -3.23 -10.46
CA VAL A 56 23.97 -2.33 -11.29
C VAL A 56 22.60 -2.97 -11.54
N ASN A 57 21.53 -2.22 -11.29
CA ASN A 57 20.16 -2.70 -11.53
C ASN A 57 19.71 -2.34 -12.95
N LEU A 58 19.66 -3.33 -13.84
CA LEU A 58 19.12 -3.21 -15.21
C LEU A 58 17.77 -3.93 -15.38
N VAL A 59 17.20 -4.41 -14.27
CA VAL A 59 16.04 -5.31 -14.27
C VAL A 59 14.74 -4.53 -14.38
N ILE A 60 14.65 -3.42 -13.66
CA ILE A 60 13.43 -2.63 -13.54
C ILE A 60 13.55 -1.43 -14.46
N GLY A 61 12.62 -1.29 -15.40
CA GLY A 61 12.47 -0.14 -16.29
C GLY A 61 11.98 1.13 -15.57
N ALA A 62 12.62 1.50 -14.47
CA ALA A 62 12.32 2.70 -13.69
C ALA A 62 13.48 3.69 -13.81
N TYR A 63 13.15 4.92 -14.21
CA TYR A 63 14.15 5.95 -14.42
C TYR A 63 14.86 6.34 -13.10
N ARG A 64 16.18 6.50 -13.18
CA ARG A 64 17.07 6.83 -12.06
C ARG A 64 17.85 8.10 -12.32
N ASP A 65 18.23 8.78 -11.26
CA ASP A 65 19.16 9.91 -11.34
C ASP A 65 20.63 9.44 -11.48
N GLY A 66 21.56 10.40 -11.53
CA GLY A 66 23.00 10.12 -11.65
C GLY A 66 23.59 9.35 -10.45
N ALA A 67 22.87 9.25 -9.34
CA ALA A 67 23.25 8.45 -8.16
C ALA A 67 22.53 7.09 -8.12
N GLY A 68 21.78 6.72 -9.15
CA GLY A 68 21.02 5.45 -9.20
C GLY A 68 19.75 5.44 -8.35
N SER A 69 19.32 6.58 -7.82
CA SER A 69 18.12 6.71 -6.98
C SER A 69 16.87 6.97 -7.83
N PRO A 70 15.66 6.59 -7.36
CA PRO A 70 14.43 6.87 -8.08
C PRO A 70 14.26 8.37 -8.32
N TRP A 71 14.05 8.77 -9.58
CA TRP A 71 13.87 10.17 -9.91
C TRP A 71 12.38 10.50 -10.10
N VAL A 72 11.89 11.45 -9.32
CA VAL A 72 10.53 12.00 -9.46
C VAL A 72 10.62 13.34 -10.17
N LEU A 73 9.86 13.48 -11.26
CA LEU A 73 9.82 14.69 -12.07
C LEU A 73 9.42 15.93 -11.25
N PRO A 74 10.06 17.10 -11.46
CA PRO A 74 9.68 18.35 -10.77
C PRO A 74 8.22 18.76 -10.99
N SER A 75 7.65 18.45 -12.16
CA SER A 75 6.24 18.68 -12.48
C SER A 75 5.31 17.86 -11.58
N VAL A 76 5.65 16.59 -11.33
CA VAL A 76 4.88 15.69 -10.45
C VAL A 76 4.93 16.18 -9.01
N ARG A 77 6.10 16.56 -8.50
CA ARG A 77 6.24 17.12 -7.13
C ARG A 77 5.40 18.39 -6.94
N THR A 78 5.35 19.23 -7.96
CA THR A 78 4.52 20.45 -7.95
C THR A 78 3.03 20.10 -7.93
N ALA A 79 2.61 19.12 -8.72
CA ALA A 79 1.23 18.66 -8.76
C ALA A 79 0.78 18.04 -7.42
N GLU A 80 1.63 17.25 -6.76
CA GLU A 80 1.38 16.69 -5.43
C GLU A 80 1.12 17.77 -4.39
N LYS A 81 1.95 18.81 -4.34
CA LYS A 81 1.76 19.95 -3.42
C LYS A 81 0.41 20.63 -3.65
N ARG A 82 0.09 20.94 -4.91
CA ARG A 82 -1.19 21.56 -5.29
C ARG A 82 -2.38 20.68 -4.92
N LEU A 83 -2.25 19.36 -5.05
CA LEU A 83 -3.33 18.43 -4.72
C LEU A 83 -3.61 18.41 -3.21
N ILE A 84 -2.55 18.42 -2.40
CA ILE A 84 -2.65 18.49 -0.93
C ILE A 84 -3.28 19.82 -0.51
N GLU A 85 -2.81 20.93 -1.07
CA GLU A 85 -3.33 22.28 -0.78
C GLU A 85 -4.81 22.44 -1.16
N ARG A 86 -5.25 21.81 -2.26
CA ARG A 86 -6.65 21.83 -2.70
C ARG A 86 -7.60 21.08 -1.78
N ASN A 87 -7.08 20.21 -0.91
CA ASN A 87 -7.87 19.41 0.03
C ASN A 87 -9.11 18.76 -0.63
N ALA A 88 -8.92 18.17 -1.81
CA ALA A 88 -10.01 17.56 -2.57
C ALA A 88 -10.65 16.40 -1.80
N ASN A 89 -11.95 16.17 -2.02
CA ASN A 89 -12.62 14.99 -1.49
C ASN A 89 -12.01 13.70 -2.06
N LYS A 90 -12.27 12.57 -1.38
CA LYS A 90 -11.78 11.24 -1.77
C LYS A 90 -12.94 10.32 -2.13
N GLU A 91 -14.00 10.90 -2.70
CA GLU A 91 -15.17 10.15 -3.15
C GLU A 91 -14.82 9.26 -4.35
N TYR A 92 -15.71 8.30 -4.63
CA TYR A 92 -15.56 7.42 -5.77
C TYR A 92 -15.48 8.22 -7.08
N ALA A 93 -14.47 7.91 -7.89
CA ALA A 93 -14.47 8.33 -9.29
C ALA A 93 -15.58 7.57 -10.06
N GLY A 94 -16.02 8.15 -11.18
CA GLY A 94 -16.93 7.45 -12.09
C GLY A 94 -16.27 6.18 -12.67
N ILE A 95 -17.09 5.29 -13.26
CA ILE A 95 -16.63 4.01 -13.85
C ILE A 95 -15.48 4.22 -14.84
N THR A 96 -15.53 5.30 -15.62
CA THR A 96 -14.52 5.65 -16.63
C THR A 96 -13.33 6.42 -16.06
N GLY A 97 -13.36 6.78 -14.76
CA GLY A 97 -12.38 7.66 -14.12
C GLY A 97 -12.78 9.14 -14.16
N ILE A 98 -11.80 10.02 -13.89
CA ILE A 98 -11.99 11.47 -13.83
C ILE A 98 -12.07 12.03 -15.27
N PRO A 99 -13.18 12.68 -15.68
CA PRO A 99 -13.36 13.14 -17.07
C PRO A 99 -12.25 14.08 -17.57
N GLU A 100 -11.77 14.99 -16.71
CA GLU A 100 -10.68 15.90 -17.05
C GLU A 100 -9.36 15.16 -17.31
N PHE A 101 -9.07 14.10 -16.56
CA PHE A 101 -7.89 13.27 -16.79
C PHE A 101 -7.97 12.57 -18.14
N LEU A 102 -9.12 11.98 -18.49
CA LEU A 102 -9.33 11.34 -19.78
C LEU A 102 -9.09 12.32 -20.94
N SER A 103 -9.72 13.50 -20.88
CA SER A 103 -9.56 14.52 -21.92
C SER A 103 -8.10 14.93 -22.11
N LYS A 104 -7.36 15.17 -21.02
CA LYS A 104 -5.93 15.54 -21.08
C LYS A 104 -5.04 14.39 -21.53
N ALA A 105 -5.34 13.15 -21.13
CA ALA A 105 -4.59 11.97 -21.53
C ALA A 105 -4.76 11.70 -23.04
N LEU A 106 -5.97 11.87 -23.58
CA LEU A 106 -6.22 11.73 -25.02
C LEU A 106 -5.47 12.79 -25.83
N ALA A 107 -5.54 14.05 -25.42
CA ALA A 107 -4.78 15.12 -26.07
C ALA A 107 -3.26 14.88 -26.02
N PHE A 108 -2.75 14.36 -24.90
CA PHE A 108 -1.33 14.00 -24.78
C PHE A 108 -0.93 12.84 -25.70
N ALA A 109 -1.79 11.83 -25.86
CA ALA A 109 -1.51 10.64 -26.65
C ALA A 109 -1.62 10.88 -28.15
N TYR A 110 -2.61 11.66 -28.59
CA TYR A 110 -2.96 11.79 -30.01
C TYR A 110 -2.65 13.16 -30.63
N GLY A 111 -2.27 14.16 -29.82
CA GLY A 111 -2.25 15.56 -30.26
C GLY A 111 -3.63 16.20 -30.20
N GLU A 112 -3.70 17.51 -30.49
CA GLU A 112 -4.98 18.24 -30.61
C GLU A 112 -5.83 17.76 -31.80
#